data_AF-A0A3M1N517-F1
#
_entry.id   AF-A0A3M1N517-F1
#
_cell.length_a   1.000
_cell.length_b   1.000
_cell.length_c   1.000
_cell.angle_alpha   90.00
_cell.angle_beta   90.00
_cell.angle_gamma   90.00
#
_symmetry.space_group_name_H-M   'P 1'
#
loop_
_entity.id
_entity.type
_entity.pdbx_description
1 polymer ?
#
loop_
_entity_poly.entity_id
_entity_poly.type
_entity_poly.pdbx_seq_one_letter_code
_entity_poly.pdbx_strand_id
1 'polypeptide(L)'
;MTPQVLLNAVISIGAPLFFIFFIYTANIYSDGKFISTVVTNLLWGAVGAFAIAYVINIYVALPLVNSVEVVRGLTAPITEEIGKALLMVYLIWHPRFRNIVEGAIYGFAAGIGFAISENLYFTFTNVASFSDILTRVISTTLMHATASA
;
A
#
# COMPACT_ATOMS: atom_id res chain seq x y z
N MET A 1 10.57 -18.81 13.67
CA MET A 1 10.44 -17.34 13.69
C MET A 1 10.92 -16.82 15.03
N THR A 2 11.81 -15.83 15.06
CA THR A 2 12.25 -15.22 16.32
C THR A 2 11.17 -14.27 16.86
N PRO A 3 11.13 -13.99 18.19
CA PRO A 3 10.19 -13.01 18.76
C PRO A 3 10.28 -11.62 18.12
N GLN A 4 11.47 -11.22 17.67
CA GLN A 4 11.70 -9.94 17.00
C GLN A 4 10.99 -9.86 15.63
N VAL A 5 11.01 -10.94 14.84
CA VAL A 5 10.31 -10.97 13.54
C VAL A 5 8.79 -10.86 13.73
N LEU A 6 8.24 -11.48 14.78
CA LEU A 6 6.83 -11.34 15.14
C LEU A 6 6.49 -9.88 15.51
N LEU A 7 7.32 -9.25 16.34
CA LEU A 7 7.13 -7.84 16.72
C LEU A 7 7.18 -6.92 15.49
N ASN A 8 8.16 -7.11 14.59
CA ASN A 8 8.29 -6.34 13.36
C ASN A 8 7.08 -6.51 12.44
N ALA A 9 6.55 -7.73 12.32
CA ALA A 9 5.35 -8.00 11.52
C ALA A 9 4.11 -7.32 12.11
N VAL A 10 3.94 -7.35 13.43
CA VAL A 10 2.83 -6.66 14.11
C VAL A 10 2.88 -5.16 13.85
N ILE A 11 4.05 -4.54 13.91
CA ILE A 11 4.22 -3.10 13.67
C ILE A 11 3.96 -2.75 12.20
N SER A 12 4.46 -3.59 11.28
CA SER A 12 4.24 -3.43 9.83
C SER A 12 2.77 -3.44 9.42
N ILE A 13 1.88 -4.01 10.24
CA ILE A 13 0.43 -4.04 10.00
C ILE A 13 -0.28 -2.99 10.86
N GLY A 14 0.02 -2.94 12.15
CA GLY A 14 -0.74 -2.16 13.12
C GLY A 14 -0.62 -0.65 12.91
N ALA A 15 0.58 -0.14 12.64
CA ALA A 15 0.79 1.29 12.47
C ALA A 15 0.17 1.84 11.17
N PRO A 16 0.24 1.15 10.01
CA PRO A 16 -0.51 1.57 8.83
C PRO A 16 -2.03 1.55 9.03
N LEU A 17 -2.57 0.53 9.69
CA LEU A 17 -4.00 0.47 10.00
C LEU A 17 -4.45 1.55 10.98
N PHE A 18 -3.56 2.05 11.85
CA PHE A 18 -3.86 3.18 12.72
C PHE A 18 -4.24 4.44 11.93
N PHE A 19 -3.65 4.70 10.76
CA PHE A 19 -4.04 5.84 9.92
C PHE A 19 -5.47 5.68 9.37
N ILE A 20 -5.86 4.47 8.95
CA ILE A 20 -7.24 4.19 8.52
C ILE A 20 -8.22 4.34 9.68
N PHE A 21 -7.85 3.85 10.87
CA PHE A 21 -8.64 4.05 12.08
C PHE A 21 -8.80 5.55 12.41
N PHE A 22 -7.76 6.35 12.26
CA PHE A 22 -7.86 7.81 12.47
C PHE A 22 -8.86 8.46 11.52
N ILE A 23 -8.80 8.13 10.22
CA ILE A 23 -9.77 8.62 9.21
C ILE A 23 -11.19 8.16 9.56
N TYR A 24 -11.37 6.92 10.03
CA TYR A 24 -12.65 6.42 10.53
C TYR A 24 -13.18 7.28 11.69
N THR A 25 -12.35 7.55 12.70
CA THR A 25 -12.75 8.32 13.89
C THR A 25 -13.03 9.80 13.59
N ALA A 26 -12.45 10.35 12.53
CA ALA A 26 -12.77 11.70 12.06
C ALA A 26 -14.20 11.82 11.48
N ASN A 27 -14.99 10.73 11.49
CA ASN A 27 -16.37 10.65 11.04
C ASN A 27 -16.55 11.12 9.57
N ILE A 28 -15.52 10.91 8.76
CA ILE A 28 -15.54 11.22 7.32
C ILE A 28 -16.46 10.22 6.59
N TYR A 29 -16.76 9.09 7.22
CA TYR A 29 -17.50 7.98 6.61
C TYR A 29 -19.00 8.21 6.76
N SER A 30 -19.67 8.39 5.62
CA SER A 30 -21.08 8.78 5.58
C SER A 30 -22.05 7.59 5.55
N ASP A 31 -21.62 6.40 5.12
CA ASP A 31 -22.47 5.20 5.05
C ASP A 31 -21.68 3.87 5.05
N GLY A 32 -22.37 2.73 5.21
CA GLY A 32 -21.74 1.40 5.23
C GLY A 32 -21.15 0.94 3.88
N LYS A 33 -21.64 1.50 2.76
CA LYS A 33 -21.12 1.17 1.42
C LYS A 33 -19.75 1.83 1.20
N PHE A 34 -19.55 3.01 1.77
CA PHE A 34 -18.29 3.72 1.79
C PHE A 34 -17.20 2.86 2.49
N ILE A 35 -17.49 2.33 3.69
CA ILE A 35 -16.53 1.50 4.45
C ILE A 35 -16.13 0.25 3.66
N SER A 36 -17.11 -0.44 3.04
CA SER A 36 -16.82 -1.61 2.21
C SER A 36 -15.90 -1.27 1.03
N THR A 37 -16.06 -0.10 0.43
CA THR A 37 -15.22 0.36 -0.68
C THR A 37 -13.81 0.71 -0.21
N VAL A 38 -13.65 1.34 0.96
CA VAL A 38 -12.34 1.58 1.59
C VAL A 38 -11.61 0.26 1.86
N VAL A 39 -12.28 -0.72 2.48
CA VAL A 39 -11.69 -2.04 2.75
C VAL A 39 -11.31 -2.75 1.44
N THR A 40 -12.12 -2.61 0.39
CA THR A 40 -11.81 -3.19 -0.92
C THR A 40 -10.55 -2.57 -1.53
N ASN A 41 -10.38 -1.25 -1.42
CA ASN A 41 -9.17 -0.56 -1.89
C ASN A 41 -7.94 -0.91 -1.04
N LEU A 42 -8.10 -1.01 0.28
CA LEU A 42 -7.05 -1.50 1.18
C LEU A 42 -6.56 -2.90 0.76
N LEU A 43 -7.49 -3.84 0.56
CA LEU A 43 -7.15 -5.20 0.14
C LEU A 43 -6.57 -5.25 -1.27
N TRP A 44 -7.05 -4.40 -2.18
CA TRP A 44 -6.47 -4.27 -3.51
C TRP A 44 -5.03 -3.79 -3.46
N GLY A 45 -4.74 -2.75 -2.68
CA GLY A 45 -3.38 -2.27 -2.45
C GLY A 45 -2.46 -3.35 -1.90
N ALA A 46 -2.92 -4.04 -0.84
CA ALA A 46 -2.14 -5.07 -0.17
C ALA A 46 -1.88 -6.30 -1.04
N VAL A 47 -2.85 -6.75 -1.82
CA VAL A 47 -2.75 -8.01 -2.55
C VAL A 47 -2.57 -7.78 -4.05
N GLY A 48 -3.53 -7.11 -4.68
CA GLY A 48 -3.55 -6.93 -6.13
C GLY A 48 -2.40 -6.08 -6.64
N ALA A 49 -2.32 -4.83 -6.19
CA ALA A 49 -1.30 -3.87 -6.62
C ALA A 49 0.11 -4.36 -6.28
N PHE A 50 0.31 -4.87 -5.06
CA PHE A 50 1.60 -5.44 -4.65
C PHE A 50 2.02 -6.63 -5.51
N ALA A 51 1.12 -7.59 -5.77
CA ALA A 51 1.44 -8.75 -6.61
C ALA A 51 1.77 -8.34 -8.06
N ILE A 52 1.00 -7.41 -8.64
CA ILE A 52 1.25 -6.89 -9.99
C ILE A 52 2.63 -6.22 -10.06
N ALA A 53 2.92 -5.30 -9.12
CA ALA A 53 4.20 -4.60 -9.07
C ALA A 53 5.36 -5.60 -8.89
N TYR A 54 5.23 -6.56 -7.97
CA TYR A 54 6.25 -7.59 -7.74
C TYR A 54 6.54 -8.41 -8.99
N VAL A 55 5.51 -8.91 -9.67
CA VAL A 55 5.65 -9.72 -10.89
C VAL A 55 6.27 -8.91 -12.01
N ILE A 56 5.79 -7.70 -12.26
CA ILE A 56 6.33 -6.85 -13.34
C ILE A 56 7.80 -6.53 -13.08
N ASN A 57 8.16 -6.13 -11.85
CA ASN A 57 9.54 -5.73 -11.57
C ASN A 57 10.52 -6.89 -11.68
N ILE A 58 10.15 -8.07 -11.20
CA ILE A 58 11.06 -9.22 -11.18
C ILE A 58 11.14 -9.93 -12.52
N TYR A 59 10.02 -10.17 -13.18
CA TYR A 59 9.99 -11.01 -14.39
C TYR A 59 10.05 -10.22 -15.69
N VAL A 60 9.79 -8.91 -15.66
CA VAL A 60 9.78 -8.06 -16.86
C VAL A 60 10.84 -6.97 -16.76
N ALA A 61 10.78 -6.10 -15.75
CA ALA A 61 11.67 -4.95 -15.66
C ALA A 61 13.13 -5.35 -15.43
N LEU A 62 13.39 -6.24 -14.46
CA LEU A 62 14.75 -6.64 -14.11
C LEU A 62 15.49 -7.31 -15.28
N PRO A 63 14.90 -8.26 -16.04
CA PRO A 63 15.55 -8.82 -17.24
C PRO A 63 15.78 -7.80 -18.36
N LEU A 64 14.87 -6.84 -18.55
CA LEU A 64 14.97 -5.84 -19.62
C LEU A 64 16.00 -4.74 -19.32
N VAL A 65 16.00 -4.24 -18.09
CA VAL A 65 16.86 -3.14 -17.65
C VAL A 65 18.23 -3.64 -17.20
N ASN A 66 18.30 -4.88 -16.70
CA ASN A 66 19.51 -5.52 -16.17
C ASN A 66 20.24 -4.69 -15.10
N SER A 67 19.49 -3.92 -14.30
CA SER A 67 20.01 -3.15 -13.16
C SER A 67 19.00 -3.09 -12.03
N VAL A 68 19.37 -3.67 -10.88
CA VAL A 68 18.53 -3.65 -9.66
C VAL A 68 18.32 -2.23 -9.15
N GLU A 69 19.32 -1.36 -9.28
CA GLU A 69 19.24 0.04 -8.83
C GLU A 69 18.23 0.83 -9.64
N VAL A 70 18.23 0.67 -10.97
CA VAL A 70 17.27 1.33 -11.85
C VAL A 70 15.86 0.80 -11.61
N VAL A 71 15.69 -0.51 -11.42
CA VAL A 71 14.39 -1.08 -11.10
C VAL A 71 13.86 -0.52 -9.78
N ARG A 72 14.67 -0.50 -8.71
CA ARG A 72 14.25 0.03 -7.41
C ARG A 72 14.00 1.54 -7.42
N GLY A 73 14.81 2.30 -8.15
CA GLY A 73 14.75 3.77 -8.15
C GLY A 73 13.74 4.36 -9.14
N LEU A 74 13.32 3.61 -10.15
CA LEU A 74 12.49 4.12 -11.24
C LEU A 74 11.30 3.20 -11.55
N THR A 75 11.58 1.96 -11.96
CA THR A 75 10.52 1.09 -12.48
C THR A 75 9.54 0.66 -11.40
N ALA A 76 10.03 0.29 -10.22
CA ALA A 76 9.20 -0.12 -9.10
C ALA A 76 8.22 0.99 -8.70
N PRO A 77 8.65 2.21 -8.32
CA PRO A 77 7.71 3.29 -7.98
C PRO A 77 6.62 3.52 -9.02
N ILE A 78 6.96 3.51 -10.31
CA ILE A 78 5.99 3.71 -11.41
C ILE A 78 4.96 2.57 -11.44
N THR A 79 5.42 1.33 -11.40
CA THR A 79 4.52 0.16 -11.45
C THR A 79 3.65 0.04 -10.21
N GLU A 80 4.15 0.46 -9.05
CA GLU A 80 3.43 0.45 -7.79
C GLU A 80 2.26 1.43 -7.82
N GLU A 81 2.49 2.68 -8.25
CA GLU A 81 1.43 3.68 -8.36
C GLU A 81 0.40 3.30 -9.44
N ILE A 82 0.86 2.81 -10.60
CA ILE A 82 -0.06 2.34 -11.65
C ILE A 82 -0.91 1.19 -11.12
N GLY A 83 -0.31 0.20 -10.46
CA GLY A 83 -1.02 -0.95 -9.90
C GLY A 83 -2.06 -0.56 -8.85
N LYS A 84 -1.73 0.39 -7.97
CA LYS A 84 -2.68 0.92 -6.97
C LYS A 84 -3.85 1.65 -7.64
N ALA A 85 -3.59 2.44 -8.69
CA ALA A 85 -4.61 3.21 -9.39
C ALA A 85 -5.63 2.35 -10.18
N LEU A 86 -5.30 1.11 -10.57
CA LEU A 86 -6.16 0.27 -11.43
C LEU A 86 -7.59 0.08 -10.88
N LEU A 87 -7.73 -0.24 -9.59
CA LEU A 87 -9.06 -0.39 -8.99
C LEU A 87 -9.80 0.95 -8.96
N MET A 88 -9.10 2.06 -8.69
CA MET A 88 -9.71 3.37 -8.68
C MET A 88 -10.22 3.77 -10.07
N VAL A 89 -9.44 3.52 -11.13
CA VAL A 89 -9.86 3.72 -12.52
C VAL A 89 -11.15 2.94 -12.81
N TYR A 90 -11.27 1.70 -12.33
CA TYR A 90 -12.51 0.94 -12.44
C TYR A 90 -13.69 1.56 -11.66
N LEU A 91 -13.44 2.05 -10.43
CA LEU A 91 -14.46 2.62 -9.56
C LEU A 91 -14.99 3.97 -10.05
N ILE A 92 -14.21 4.76 -10.79
CA ILE A 92 -14.65 6.06 -11.35
C ILE A 92 -15.85 5.88 -12.30
N TRP A 93 -15.93 4.74 -12.99
CA TRP A 93 -17.05 4.42 -13.88
C TRP A 93 -18.26 3.83 -13.14
N HIS A 94 -18.15 3.61 -11.83
CA HIS A 94 -19.22 3.03 -11.02
C HIS A 94 -20.08 4.10 -10.35
N PRO A 95 -21.41 3.89 -10.26
CA PRO A 95 -22.33 4.80 -9.55
C PRO A 95 -22.03 4.99 -8.05
N ARG A 96 -21.10 4.21 -7.50
CA ARG A 96 -20.66 4.29 -6.11
C ARG A 96 -19.64 5.41 -5.87
N PHE A 97 -19.00 5.93 -6.91
CA PHE A 97 -18.05 7.03 -6.79
C PHE A 97 -18.79 8.37 -6.82
N ARG A 98 -18.86 9.07 -5.68
CA ARG A 98 -19.73 10.25 -5.54
C ARG A 98 -18.99 11.58 -5.59
N ASN A 99 -17.75 11.63 -5.11
CA ASN A 99 -16.97 12.86 -5.07
C ASN A 99 -15.45 12.59 -5.00
N ILE A 100 -14.66 13.65 -5.21
CA ILE A 100 -13.19 13.60 -5.22
C ILE A 100 -12.62 13.22 -3.85
N VAL A 101 -13.27 13.64 -2.75
CA VAL A 101 -12.81 13.35 -1.38
C VAL A 101 -12.87 11.85 -1.09
N GLU A 102 -13.93 11.17 -1.53
CA GLU A 102 -14.04 9.70 -1.45
C GLU A 102 -12.94 9.03 -2.27
N GLY A 103 -12.65 9.55 -3.47
CA GLY A 103 -11.54 9.08 -4.29
C GLY A 103 -10.19 9.18 -3.59
N ALA A 104 -9.89 10.32 -2.97
CA ALA A 104 -8.67 10.48 -2.20
C ALA A 104 -8.57 9.49 -1.04
N ILE A 105 -9.68 9.18 -0.36
CA ILE A 105 -9.69 8.18 0.72
C ILE A 105 -9.50 6.76 0.19
N TYR A 106 -10.09 6.43 -0.96
CA TYR A 106 -9.89 5.13 -1.61
C TYR A 106 -8.43 4.94 -2.06
N GLY A 107 -7.85 5.97 -2.66
CA GLY A 107 -6.43 6.03 -3.02
C GLY A 107 -5.51 5.89 -1.80
N PHE A 108 -5.79 6.66 -0.75
CA PHE A 108 -5.09 6.55 0.54
C PHE A 108 -5.15 5.13 1.10
N ALA A 109 -6.33 4.49 1.07
CA ALA A 109 -6.51 3.12 1.54
C ALA A 109 -5.70 2.11 0.72
N ALA A 110 -5.68 2.24 -0.60
CA ALA A 110 -4.84 1.40 -1.46
C ALA A 110 -3.34 1.59 -1.15
N GLY A 111 -2.88 2.83 -0.92
CA GLY A 111 -1.51 3.12 -0.50
C GLY A 111 -1.16 2.47 0.84
N ILE A 112 -2.02 2.59 1.86
CA ILE A 112 -1.84 1.92 3.15
C ILE A 112 -1.75 0.40 2.99
N GLY A 113 -2.66 -0.19 2.20
CA GLY A 113 -2.64 -1.62 1.93
C GLY A 113 -1.32 -2.08 1.31
N PHE A 114 -0.85 -1.36 0.28
CA PHE A 114 0.42 -1.63 -0.38
C PHE A 114 1.60 -1.56 0.60
N ALA A 115 1.65 -0.52 1.43
CA ALA A 115 2.71 -0.33 2.41
C ALA A 115 2.76 -1.47 3.45
N ILE A 116 1.62 -2.04 3.85
CA ILE A 116 1.58 -3.21 4.74
C ILE A 116 2.32 -4.38 4.09
N SER A 117 1.97 -4.73 2.86
CA SER A 117 2.59 -5.85 2.15
C SER A 117 4.09 -5.62 1.89
N GLU A 118 4.46 -4.39 1.53
CA GLU A 118 5.87 -4.03 1.34
C GLU A 118 6.66 -4.16 2.66
N ASN A 119 6.16 -3.62 3.77
CA ASN A 119 6.85 -3.69 5.05
C ASN A 119 6.93 -5.13 5.60
N LEU A 120 5.90 -5.95 5.36
CA LEU A 120 5.95 -7.39 5.66
C LEU A 120 6.99 -8.10 4.78
N TYR A 121 7.00 -7.82 3.48
CA TYR A 121 8.02 -8.36 2.57
C TYR A 121 9.43 -8.01 3.07
N PHE A 122 9.67 -6.75 3.45
CA PHE A 122 10.96 -6.34 4.03
C PHE A 122 11.28 -7.08 5.34
N THR A 123 10.30 -7.25 6.23
CA THR A 123 10.45 -7.98 7.49
C THR A 123 10.86 -9.44 7.30
N PHE A 124 10.33 -10.11 6.28
CA PHE A 124 10.59 -11.54 6.05
C PHE A 124 11.80 -11.81 5.15
N THR A 125 12.15 -10.88 4.26
CA THR A 125 13.25 -11.08 3.30
C THR A 125 14.57 -10.44 3.73
N ASN A 126 14.53 -9.43 4.59
CA ASN A 126 15.73 -8.79 5.10
C ASN A 126 15.87 -9.08 6.60
N VAL A 127 17.11 -9.21 7.06
CA VAL A 127 17.42 -9.26 8.51
C VAL A 127 17.33 -7.82 9.06
N ALA A 128 16.14 -7.23 8.97
CA ALA A 128 15.87 -5.86 9.34
C ALA A 128 15.83 -5.71 10.86
N SER A 129 16.57 -4.71 11.36
CA SER A 129 16.48 -4.35 12.77
C SER A 129 15.11 -3.75 13.08
N PHE A 130 14.75 -3.70 14.36
CA PHE A 130 13.53 -3.03 14.80
C PHE A 130 13.48 -1.55 14.36
N SER A 131 14.62 -0.85 14.42
CA SER A 131 14.74 0.54 13.98
C SER A 131 14.49 0.71 12.48
N ASP A 132 14.93 -0.24 11.65
CA ASP A 132 14.70 -0.18 10.20
C ASP A 132 13.20 -0.31 9.89
N ILE A 133 12.53 -1.25 10.56
CA ILE A 133 11.08 -1.43 10.39
C ILE A 133 10.32 -0.22 10.93
N LEU A 134 10.69 0.32 12.10
CA LEU A 134 10.01 1.47 12.67
C LEU A 134 10.11 2.71 11.76
N THR A 135 11.30 3.00 11.23
CA THR A 135 11.51 4.13 10.32
C THR A 135 10.77 3.95 9.00
N ARG A 136 10.78 2.74 8.42
CA ARG A 136 10.03 2.43 7.21
C ARG A 136 8.53 2.56 7.43
N VAL A 137 8.00 1.94 8.48
CA VAL A 137 6.56 1.93 8.75
C VAL A 137 5.98 3.33 8.97
N ILE A 138 6.77 4.30 9.44
CA ILE A 138 6.32 5.70 9.49
C ILE A 138 6.48 6.37 8.12
N SER A 139 7.65 6.25 7.50
CA SER A 139 7.98 6.99 6.27
C SER A 139 7.28 6.44 5.01
N THR A 140 7.45 5.16 4.71
CA THR A 140 6.93 4.54 3.48
C THR A 140 5.41 4.45 3.50
N THR A 141 4.82 4.20 4.66
CA THR A 141 3.36 4.18 4.81
C THR A 141 2.75 5.54 4.47
N LEU A 142 3.31 6.64 4.99
CA LEU A 142 2.83 7.98 4.66
C LEU A 142 3.08 8.32 3.20
N MET A 143 4.25 7.97 2.66
CA MET A 143 4.56 8.19 1.24
C MET A 143 3.57 7.46 0.33
N HIS A 144 3.35 6.16 0.52
CA HIS A 144 2.39 5.39 -0.27
C HIS A 144 0.97 5.90 -0.14
N ALA A 145 0.53 6.22 1.07
CA ALA A 145 -0.82 6.68 1.31
C ALA A 145 -1.10 8.05 0.67
N THR A 146 -0.14 8.98 0.77
CA THR A 146 -0.28 10.34 0.22
C THR A 146 -0.04 10.41 -1.28
N ALA A 147 0.87 9.60 -1.83
CA ALA A 147 1.12 9.55 -3.28
C ALA A 147 -0.07 8.96 -4.05
N SER A 148 -0.87 8.11 -3.40
CA SER A 148 -2.03 7.47 -4.02
C SER A 148 -3.35 8.21 -3.77
N ALA A 149 -3.41 9.17 -2.85
CA ALA A 149 -4.61 9.96 -2.52
C ALA A 149 -4.80 11.15 -3.47
#